data_AF-A0A1Y3R1S9-F1
#
_entry.id   AF-A0A1Y3R1S9-F1
#
_cell.length_a   1.000
_cell.length_b   1.000
_cell.length_c   1.000
_cell.angle_alpha   90.00
_cell.angle_beta   90.00
_cell.angle_gamma   90.00
#
_symmetry.space_group_name_H-M   'P 1'
#
loop_
_entity.id
_entity.type
_entity.pdbx_description
1 polymer ?
#
loop_
_entity_poly.entity_id
_entity_poly.type
_entity_poly.pdbx_seq_one_letter_code
_entity_poly.pdbx_strand_id
1 'polypeptide(L)'
;MTWQELFDRSWRRDEAEIKIYDHLRLPSKLTSLDSVALYDRSAAGTIQRMEEALEALKGYRQALAERYAVLATMPYKLRLDLIRHKGWYDKKVTYTLRLVRVYEDGHEETEHETKYPGTERRAAIAAFETMQKQRPGIECNMDISKKSWER
;
A
#
# COMPACT_ATOMS: atom_id res chain seq x y z
N MET A 1 -17.82 -13.20 14.39
CA MET A 1 -16.70 -13.26 13.42
C MET A 1 -15.65 -12.26 13.86
N THR A 2 -14.38 -12.65 13.92
CA THR A 2 -13.26 -11.73 14.20
C THR A 2 -12.69 -11.18 12.90
N TRP A 3 -11.85 -10.13 12.97
CA TRP A 3 -11.25 -9.57 11.76
C TRP A 3 -10.19 -10.51 11.15
N GLN A 4 -9.50 -11.30 11.98
CA GLN A 4 -8.51 -12.28 11.54
C GLN A 4 -9.16 -13.38 10.70
N GLU A 5 -10.35 -13.84 11.09
CA GLU A 5 -11.13 -14.84 10.37
C GLU A 5 -11.50 -14.43 8.94
N LEU A 6 -11.50 -13.12 8.63
CA LEU A 6 -11.68 -12.63 7.25
C LEU A 6 -10.56 -13.10 6.32
N PHE A 7 -9.33 -13.15 6.84
CA PHE A 7 -8.13 -13.51 6.08
C PHE A 7 -7.92 -15.03 6.02
N ASP A 8 -8.35 -15.76 7.06
CA ASP A 8 -8.31 -17.24 7.06
C ASP A 8 -9.17 -17.87 5.97
N ARG A 9 -10.26 -17.18 5.59
CA ARG A 9 -11.17 -17.62 4.52
C ARG A 9 -10.66 -17.26 3.12
N SER A 10 -9.58 -16.48 3.02
CA SER A 10 -8.97 -16.11 1.76
C SER A 10 -7.89 -17.11 1.33
N TRP A 11 -7.86 -17.40 0.03
CA TRP A 11 -6.81 -18.25 -0.55
C TRP A 11 -5.42 -17.59 -0.51
N ARG A 12 -5.34 -16.24 -0.46
CA ARG A 12 -4.07 -15.52 -0.35
C ARG A 12 -3.62 -15.27 1.09
N ARG A 13 -4.54 -15.30 2.05
CA ARG A 13 -4.34 -15.07 3.49
C ARG A 13 -3.77 -13.71 3.91
N ASP A 14 -3.31 -12.88 2.98
CA ASP A 14 -2.85 -11.50 3.18
C ASP A 14 -3.89 -10.45 2.72
N GLU A 15 -4.84 -10.85 1.88
CA GLU A 15 -5.93 -10.04 1.37
C GLU A 15 -7.28 -10.72 1.65
N ALA A 16 -8.30 -9.97 2.04
CA ALA A 16 -9.65 -10.48 2.25
C ALA A 16 -10.68 -9.65 1.48
N GLU A 17 -11.66 -10.33 0.89
CA GLU A 17 -12.79 -9.69 0.19
C GLU A 17 -14.10 -10.00 0.93
N ILE A 18 -14.88 -8.95 1.25
CA ILE A 18 -16.20 -9.09 1.86
C ILE A 18 -17.27 -8.78 0.81
N LYS A 19 -18.02 -9.80 0.40
CA LYS A 19 -19.17 -9.70 -0.50
C LYS A 19 -20.41 -10.24 0.19
N ILE A 20 -21.39 -9.37 0.42
CA ILE A 20 -22.71 -9.76 0.92
C ILE A 20 -23.72 -9.50 -0.19
N TYR A 21 -24.37 -10.56 -0.64
CA TYR A 21 -25.36 -10.52 -1.71
C TYR A 21 -26.63 -11.23 -1.24
N ASP A 22 -27.77 -10.69 -1.64
CA ASP A 22 -29.09 -11.29 -1.45
C ASP A 22 -29.97 -10.97 -2.67
N HIS A 23 -30.83 -11.91 -3.04
CA HIS A 23 -31.77 -11.75 -4.14
C HIS A 23 -33.18 -11.64 -3.58
N LEU A 24 -33.77 -10.45 -3.66
CA LEU A 24 -35.09 -10.17 -3.09
C LEU A 24 -36.12 -9.92 -4.19
N ARG A 25 -37.35 -10.37 -3.94
CA ARG A 25 -38.52 -10.06 -4.77
C ARG A 25 -39.41 -9.06 -4.03
N LEU A 26 -40.11 -8.22 -4.80
CA LEU A 26 -41.10 -7.30 -4.23
C LEU A 26 -42.16 -8.10 -3.45
N PRO A 27 -42.48 -7.73 -2.18
CA PRO A 27 -43.44 -8.47 -1.37
C PRO A 27 -44.81 -8.63 -2.02
N SER A 28 -45.28 -7.62 -2.77
CA SER A 28 -46.55 -7.66 -3.50
C SER A 28 -46.60 -8.65 -4.68
N LYS A 29 -45.45 -9.20 -5.09
CA LYS A 29 -45.34 -10.23 -6.14
C LYS A 29 -45.22 -11.64 -5.57
N LEU A 30 -45.23 -11.79 -4.24
CA LEU A 30 -45.22 -13.06 -3.55
C LEU A 30 -46.66 -13.51 -3.33
N THR A 31 -47.00 -14.69 -3.84
CA THR A 31 -48.39 -15.18 -3.90
C THR A 31 -48.68 -16.29 -2.90
N SER A 32 -47.66 -16.82 -2.21
CA SER A 32 -47.82 -17.85 -1.19
C SER A 32 -47.15 -17.47 0.13
N LEU A 33 -47.73 -17.91 1.25
CA LEU A 33 -47.16 -17.71 2.59
C LEU A 33 -45.74 -18.30 2.69
N ASP A 34 -45.52 -19.47 2.09
CA ASP A 34 -44.20 -20.10 2.05
C ASP A 34 -43.16 -19.25 1.33
N SER A 35 -43.56 -18.59 0.23
CA SER A 35 -42.65 -17.68 -0.50
C SER A 35 -42.29 -16.46 0.34
N VAL A 36 -43.26 -15.88 1.06
CA VAL A 36 -43.01 -14.75 1.97
C VAL A 36 -42.05 -15.17 3.08
N ALA A 37 -42.30 -16.30 3.74
CA ALA A 37 -41.45 -16.82 4.82
C ALA A 37 -40.02 -17.15 4.34
N LEU A 38 -39.86 -17.62 3.10
CA LEU A 38 -38.55 -17.89 2.51
C LEU A 38 -37.73 -16.60 2.35
N TYR A 39 -38.30 -15.55 1.75
CA TYR A 39 -37.59 -14.28 1.55
C TYR A 39 -37.36 -13.53 2.86
N ASP A 40 -38.27 -13.62 3.83
CA ASP A 40 -38.08 -13.08 5.17
C ASP A 40 -36.87 -13.73 5.86
N ARG A 41 -36.77 -15.06 5.82
CA ARG A 41 -35.60 -15.78 6.34
C ARG A 41 -34.31 -15.43 5.60
N SER A 42 -34.37 -15.24 4.28
CA SER A 42 -33.21 -14.79 3.49
C SER A 42 -32.73 -13.43 3.99
N ALA A 43 -33.64 -12.47 4.12
CA ALA A 43 -33.35 -11.13 4.60
C ALA A 43 -32.78 -11.15 6.03
N ALA A 44 -33.37 -11.93 6.94
CA ALA A 44 -32.86 -12.10 8.31
C ALA A 44 -31.42 -12.66 8.33
N GLY A 45 -31.14 -13.69 7.53
CA GLY A 45 -29.79 -14.24 7.40
C GLY A 45 -28.81 -13.26 6.77
N THR A 46 -29.24 -12.44 5.82
CA THR A 46 -28.43 -11.38 5.22
C THR A 46 -28.08 -10.29 6.22
N ILE A 47 -29.03 -9.86 7.05
CA ILE A 47 -28.80 -8.92 8.16
C ILE A 47 -27.74 -9.48 9.11
N GLN A 48 -27.87 -10.75 9.53
CA GLN A 48 -26.88 -11.38 10.40
C GLN A 48 -25.47 -11.36 9.79
N ARG A 49 -25.34 -11.69 8.50
CA ARG A 49 -24.03 -11.63 7.81
C ARG A 49 -23.48 -10.19 7.76
N MET A 50 -24.34 -9.18 7.60
CA MET A 50 -23.94 -7.77 7.63
C MET A 50 -23.46 -7.35 9.02
N GLU A 51 -24.15 -7.77 10.08
CA GLU A 51 -23.76 -7.49 11.47
C GLU A 51 -22.42 -8.14 11.84
N GLU A 52 -22.23 -9.41 11.44
CA GLU A 52 -20.95 -10.11 11.62
C GLU A 52 -19.80 -9.41 10.90
N ALA A 53 -20.02 -9.01 9.64
CA ALA A 53 -19.02 -8.27 8.86
C ALA A 53 -18.74 -6.89 9.45
N LEU A 54 -19.77 -6.18 9.94
CA LEU A 54 -19.63 -4.89 10.59
C LEU A 54 -18.73 -5.00 11.83
N GLU A 55 -18.94 -6.03 12.65
CA GLU A 55 -18.13 -6.24 13.85
C GLU A 55 -16.67 -6.58 13.52
N ALA A 56 -16.46 -7.44 12.52
CA ALA A 56 -15.12 -7.72 12.01
C ALA A 56 -14.43 -6.45 11.48
N LEU A 57 -15.15 -5.58 10.76
CA LEU A 57 -14.60 -4.31 10.27
C LEU A 57 -14.26 -3.32 11.39
N LYS A 58 -15.03 -3.27 12.49
CA LYS A 58 -14.65 -2.47 13.66
C LYS A 58 -13.34 -2.95 14.27
N GLY A 59 -13.20 -4.27 14.48
CA GLY A 59 -11.98 -4.88 14.97
C GLY A 59 -10.78 -4.59 14.05
N TYR A 60 -10.99 -4.69 12.74
CA TYR A 60 -9.96 -4.35 11.76
C TYR A 60 -9.52 -2.89 11.83
N ARG A 61 -10.46 -1.94 12.02
CA ARG A 61 -10.13 -0.52 12.21
C ARG A 61 -9.28 -0.27 13.45
N GLN A 62 -9.52 -1.00 14.54
CA GLN A 62 -8.71 -0.91 15.74
C GLN A 62 -7.28 -1.42 15.48
N ALA A 63 -7.14 -2.58 14.82
CA ALA A 63 -5.84 -3.12 14.43
C ALA A 63 -5.07 -2.16 13.50
N LEU A 64 -5.76 -1.47 12.58
CA LEU A 64 -5.15 -0.43 11.77
C LEU A 64 -4.64 0.74 12.62
N ALA A 65 -5.40 1.19 13.63
CA ALA A 65 -4.95 2.25 14.53
C ALA A 65 -3.69 1.86 15.30
N GLU A 66 -3.59 0.61 15.78
CA GLU A 66 -2.38 0.06 16.39
C GLU A 66 -1.21 0.07 15.40
N ARG A 67 -1.45 -0.35 14.15
CA ARG A 67 -0.43 -0.29 13.10
C ARG A 67 0.01 1.15 12.81
N TYR A 68 -0.90 2.12 12.82
CA TYR A 68 -0.55 3.54 12.67
C TYR A 68 0.38 4.00 13.79
N ALA A 69 0.11 3.64 15.04
CA ALA A 69 0.97 3.99 16.17
C ALA A 69 2.38 3.39 16.02
N VAL A 70 2.46 2.14 15.58
CA VAL A 70 3.74 1.48 15.27
C VAL A 70 4.49 2.24 14.17
N LEU A 71 3.85 2.52 13.03
CA LEU A 71 4.50 3.24 11.92
C LEU A 71 4.91 4.67 12.30
N ALA A 72 4.11 5.37 13.09
CA ALA A 72 4.41 6.74 13.52
C ALA A 72 5.61 6.83 14.47
N THR A 73 5.92 5.76 15.20
CA THR A 73 7.00 5.71 16.19
C THR A 73 8.18 4.85 15.76
N MET A 74 8.08 4.17 14.62
CA MET A 74 9.10 3.26 14.14
C MET A 74 10.41 4.03 13.86
N PRO A 75 11.54 3.60 14.47
CA PRO A 75 12.82 4.19 14.16
C PRO A 75 13.13 4.03 12.67
N TYR A 76 13.72 5.08 12.10
CA TYR A 76 14.18 5.07 10.72
C TYR A 76 15.58 5.66 10.63
N LYS A 77 16.30 5.26 9.58
CA LYS A 77 17.55 5.88 9.15
C LYS A 77 17.31 6.60 7.83
N LEU A 78 17.96 7.74 7.66
CA LEU A 78 17.91 8.46 6.38
C LEU A 78 19.00 7.90 5.45
N ARG A 79 18.60 7.64 4.21
CA ARG A 79 19.49 7.28 3.11
C ARG A 79 19.32 8.26 1.96
N LEU A 80 20.42 8.80 1.47
CA LEU A 80 20.47 9.65 0.28
C LEU A 80 20.89 8.79 -0.92
N ASP A 81 19.99 8.66 -1.89
CA ASP A 81 20.19 7.88 -3.10
C ASP A 81 20.37 8.81 -4.30
N LEU A 82 21.42 8.61 -5.09
CA LEU A 82 21.51 9.15 -6.45
C LEU A 82 21.62 7.99 -7.43
N ILE A 83 20.53 7.71 -8.15
CA ILE A 83 20.41 6.53 -9.01
C ILE A 83 20.26 6.95 -10.46
N ARG A 84 21.05 6.34 -11.34
CA ARG A 84 20.92 6.48 -12.78
C ARG A 84 19.93 5.45 -13.33
N HIS A 85 19.00 5.95 -14.14
CA HIS A 85 18.05 5.12 -14.87
C HIS A 85 18.24 5.34 -16.38
N LYS A 86 18.16 4.25 -17.16
CA LYS A 86 18.02 4.32 -18.62
C LYS A 86 16.63 3.81 -18.97
N GLY A 87 15.81 4.68 -19.54
CA GLY A 87 14.45 4.35 -19.95
C GLY A 87 14.46 3.21 -20.98
N TRP A 88 13.59 2.22 -20.80
CA TRP A 88 13.54 1.07 -21.68
C TRP A 88 13.06 1.45 -23.10
N TYR A 89 12.05 2.32 -23.18
CA TYR A 89 11.38 2.70 -24.42
C TYR A 89 12.09 3.88 -25.13
N ASP A 90 12.28 4.99 -24.41
CA ASP A 90 12.85 6.22 -24.97
C ASP A 90 14.39 6.25 -25.01
N LYS A 91 15.04 5.23 -24.40
CA LYS A 91 16.49 5.11 -24.21
C LYS A 91 17.15 6.31 -23.54
N LYS A 92 16.36 7.20 -22.92
CA LYS A 92 16.89 8.41 -22.27
C LYS A 92 17.49 8.03 -20.93
N VAL A 93 18.59 8.69 -20.60
CA VAL A 93 19.21 8.58 -19.27
C VAL A 93 18.60 9.66 -18.38
N THR A 94 18.26 9.29 -17.15
CA THR A 94 17.83 10.21 -16.09
C THR A 94 18.58 9.87 -14.81
N TYR A 95 18.75 10.85 -13.94
CA TYR A 95 19.30 10.69 -12.61
C TYR A 95 18.22 11.08 -11.61
N THR A 96 17.91 10.18 -10.69
CA THR A 96 16.92 10.42 -9.64
C THR A 96 17.66 10.57 -8.32
N LEU A 97 17.58 11.78 -7.74
CA LEU A 97 18.04 12.06 -6.39
C LEU A 97 16.87 11.84 -5.44
N ARG A 98 17.03 10.95 -4.46
CA ARG A 98 15.99 10.66 -3.48
C ARG A 98 16.56 10.70 -2.08
N LEU A 99 15.77 11.25 -1.16
CA LEU A 99 15.98 11.10 0.26
C LEU A 99 14.94 10.11 0.78
N VAL A 100 15.41 9.00 1.33
CA VAL A 100 14.59 7.86 1.71
C VAL A 100 14.69 7.63 3.21
N ARG A 101 13.55 7.44 3.88
CA ARG A 101 13.47 6.84 5.21
C ARG A 101 13.49 5.34 5.04
N VAL A 102 14.52 4.70 5.59
CA VAL A 102 14.62 3.25 5.70
C VAL A 102 14.25 2.90 7.12
N TYR A 103 13.10 2.24 7.29
CA TYR A 103 12.59 1.81 8.58
C TYR A 103 13.18 0.45 8.97
N GLU A 104 13.11 0.10 10.26
CA GLU A 104 13.77 -1.11 10.79
C GLU A 104 13.28 -2.44 10.20
N ASP A 105 12.02 -2.52 9.77
CA ASP A 105 11.45 -3.72 9.11
C ASP A 105 11.83 -3.80 7.60
N GLY A 106 12.61 -2.85 7.11
CA GLY A 106 13.08 -2.78 5.72
C GLY A 106 12.15 -2.02 4.77
N HIS A 107 11.03 -1.46 5.24
CA HIS A 107 10.21 -0.62 4.37
C HIS A 107 10.89 0.73 4.08
N GLU A 108 10.70 1.23 2.86
CA GLU A 108 11.31 2.48 2.39
C GLU A 108 10.23 3.50 2.01
N GLU A 109 10.34 4.72 2.54
CA GLU A 109 9.48 5.85 2.19
C GLU A 109 10.31 7.00 1.63
N THR A 110 9.93 7.55 0.47
CA THR A 110 10.66 8.65 -0.15
C THR A 110 10.14 9.99 0.38
N GLU A 111 10.96 10.73 1.15
CA GLU A 111 10.62 12.09 1.62
C GLU A 111 10.68 13.12 0.50
N HIS A 112 11.69 12.98 -0.35
CA HIS A 112 11.97 13.94 -1.40
C HIS A 112 12.52 13.22 -2.62
N GLU A 113 12.00 13.55 -3.79
CA GLU A 113 12.46 13.03 -5.07
C GLU A 113 12.64 14.19 -6.05
N THR A 114 13.82 14.29 -6.65
CA THR A 114 14.09 15.19 -7.77
C THR A 114 14.69 14.39 -8.92
N LYS A 115 14.16 14.62 -10.13
CA LYS A 115 14.63 13.98 -11.36
C LYS A 115 15.41 14.97 -12.22
N TYR A 116 16.58 14.55 -12.67
CA TYR A 116 17.45 15.28 -13.57
C TYR A 116 17.54 14.55 -14.91
N PRO A 117 17.35 15.24 -16.04
CA PRO A 117 17.68 14.70 -17.36
C PRO A 117 19.15 14.28 -17.45
N GLY A 118 19.47 13.36 -18.36
CA GLY A 118 20.83 12.83 -18.52
C GLY A 118 21.89 13.90 -18.84
N THR A 119 21.48 15.00 -19.47
CA THR A 119 22.32 16.18 -19.75
C THR A 119 22.73 16.92 -18.48
N GLU A 120 21.98 16.77 -17.39
CA GLU A 120 22.16 17.48 -16.12
C GLU A 120 22.89 16.63 -15.06
N ARG A 121 23.68 15.63 -15.50
CA ARG A 121 24.46 14.76 -14.60
C ARG A 121 25.25 15.54 -13.53
N ARG A 122 25.94 16.61 -13.94
CA ARG A 122 26.76 17.42 -13.02
C ARG A 122 25.91 18.14 -11.98
N ALA A 123 24.73 18.64 -12.38
CA ALA A 123 23.80 19.28 -11.46
C ALA A 123 23.26 18.27 -10.44
N ALA A 124 22.92 17.04 -10.87
CA ALA A 124 22.47 15.97 -9.98
C ALA A 124 23.53 15.59 -8.93
N ILE A 125 24.80 15.47 -9.33
CA ILE A 125 25.91 15.18 -8.42
C ILE A 125 26.13 16.34 -7.44
N ALA A 126 26.13 17.59 -7.92
CA ALA A 126 26.29 18.76 -7.05
C ALA A 126 25.14 18.89 -6.03
N ALA A 127 23.90 18.58 -6.43
CA ALA A 127 22.76 18.54 -5.53
C ALA A 127 22.90 17.45 -4.47
N PHE A 128 23.38 16.26 -4.85
CA PHE A 128 23.68 15.16 -3.92
C PHE A 128 24.73 15.56 -2.89
N GLU A 129 25.87 16.10 -3.32
CA GLU A 129 26.94 16.56 -2.42
C GLU A 129 26.46 17.68 -1.49
N THR A 130 25.61 18.58 -1.97
CA THR A 130 25.03 19.65 -1.16
C THR A 130 24.13 19.08 -0.07
N MET A 131 23.25 18.12 -0.41
CA MET A 131 22.39 17.44 0.58
C MET A 131 23.20 16.61 1.57
N GLN A 132 24.26 15.93 1.13
CA GLN A 132 25.16 15.18 1.99
C GLN A 132 25.86 16.09 3.02
N LYS A 133 26.29 17.29 2.61
CA LYS A 133 26.90 18.28 3.53
C LYS A 133 25.89 18.86 4.52
N GLN A 134 24.65 19.09 4.09
CA GLN A 134 23.58 19.59 4.97
C GLN A 134 23.16 18.58 6.02
N ARG A 135 23.39 17.29 5.78
CA ARG A 135 22.99 16.19 6.67
C ARG A 135 24.16 15.22 6.88
N PRO A 136 25.16 15.61 7.70
CA PRO A 136 26.30 14.75 7.96
C PRO A 136 25.88 13.45 8.67
N GLY A 137 26.48 12.32 8.28
CA GLY A 137 26.27 11.02 8.91
C GLY A 137 25.10 10.19 8.35
N ILE A 138 24.38 10.67 7.34
CA ILE A 138 23.36 9.86 6.65
C ILE A 138 24.02 8.83 5.72
N GLU A 139 23.35 7.69 5.54
CA GLU A 139 23.78 6.69 4.58
C GLU A 139 23.66 7.25 3.17
N CYS A 140 24.66 7.00 2.32
CA CYS A 140 24.78 7.61 1.00
C CYS A 140 25.00 6.50 -0.03
N ASN A 141 24.10 6.38 -1.00
CA ASN A 141 24.18 5.41 -2.08
C ASN A 141 24.19 6.14 -3.42
N MET A 142 25.31 6.06 -4.14
CA MET A 142 25.47 6.69 -5.45
C MET A 142 25.67 5.61 -6.53
N ASP A 143 24.58 5.15 -7.13
CA ASP A 143 24.58 4.23 -8.28
C ASP A 143 24.35 4.99 -9.58
N ILE A 144 25.41 5.63 -10.09
CA ILE A 144 25.37 6.42 -11.34
C ILE A 144 26.10 5.75 -12.50
N SER A 145 26.54 4.51 -12.32
CA SER A 145 27.31 3.78 -13.33
C SER A 145 26.42 3.28 -14.49
N LYS A 146 27.03 3.05 -15.66
CA LYS A 146 26.32 2.39 -16.78
C LYS A 146 26.12 0.92 -16.40
N LYS A 147 24.87 0.44 -16.41
CA LYS A 147 24.59 -0.97 -16.08
C LYS A 147 25.04 -1.89 -17.22
N SER A 148 25.47 -3.11 -16.89
CA SER A 148 26.05 -4.08 -17.84
C SER A 148 25.13 -4.48 -18.99
N TRP A 149 23.82 -4.47 -18.78
CA TRP A 149 22.81 -4.79 -19.81
C TRP A 149 22.55 -3.64 -20.78
N GLU A 150 23.04 -2.44 -20.47
CA GLU A 150 22.91 -1.30 -21.37
C GLU A 150 23.89 -1.46 -22.53
N ARG A 151 23.39 -1.99 -23.65
CA ARG A 151 24.07 -1.87 -24.95
C ARG A 151 24.25 -0.37 -25.26
#